data_AF-A0ABD2IIB8-F1
#
_entry.id   AF-A0ABD2IIB8-F1
#
_cell.length_a   1.000
_cell.length_b   1.000
_cell.length_c   1.000
_cell.angle_alpha   90.00
_cell.angle_beta   90.00
_cell.angle_gamma   90.00
#
_symmetry.space_group_name_H-M   'P 1'
#
loop_
_entity.id
_entity.type
_entity.pdbx_description
1 polymer ?
#
loop_
_entity_poly.entity_id
_entity_poly.type
_entity_poly.pdbx_seq_one_letter_code
_entity_poly.pdbx_strand_id
1 'polypeptide(L)'
;MDDANSAAILAFYNLLAARIGLEDCQSLKEVRNLMPILANYMKSGTLTFIDDPNFGFRNAIDIIAHGLDEEFHSHLRPEAAESGDLSEATKIHLAMLYTFRLLQTEAFSTICERLEDKHQRHFAAVIECLDDRRCWTFAPWPKLLHSDIKEEDKENGERRRHSSLNFAQTPKFNSARKSFFPSGNSPILKVVSSPRGEEVVRIHALEREVKSLRAIRDIFGQEKDRAEELCQQKERENNNLLKKIERLQAQITFIAPNAERVPLLEDQVQAMESQNANMAKNAEKFAADLQFELKKMDIKHDHLEKMVEEQSAMIRMSRDDSDAVEQLRKETRKLEDQVGQYKAKVRELKSKMKVQEEEFNRRYNEKVEEMALLQVELQQLKLGNEAKTAAQGNSLFAEIVSLTDVLGIAFRPCPNARCMLQNEFEPSVLLNVMLSPETDSI
;
A
#
# COMPACT_ATOMS: atom_id res chain seq x y z
N MET A 1 40.68 42.14 -30.33
CA MET A 1 39.85 41.19 -31.09
C MET A 1 38.45 41.75 -31.13
N ASP A 2 37.77 41.64 -32.26
CA ASP A 2 36.32 41.46 -32.38
C ASP A 2 35.37 42.50 -31.72
N ASP A 3 35.82 43.73 -31.42
CA ASP A 3 34.97 44.77 -30.79
C ASP A 3 33.73 45.11 -31.62
N ALA A 4 33.84 45.20 -32.95
CA ALA A 4 32.71 45.53 -33.84
C ALA A 4 31.63 44.43 -33.85
N ASN A 5 32.06 43.16 -33.92
CA ASN A 5 31.17 42.00 -33.83
C ASN A 5 30.52 41.94 -32.44
N SER A 6 31.31 42.08 -31.39
CA SER A 6 30.83 42.02 -30.01
C SER A 6 29.80 43.11 -29.71
N ALA A 7 30.05 44.35 -30.15
CA ALA A 7 29.12 45.46 -29.99
C ALA A 7 27.84 45.28 -30.81
N ALA A 8 27.92 44.78 -32.05
CA ALA A 8 26.73 44.52 -32.87
C ALA A 8 25.84 43.42 -32.28
N ILE A 9 26.46 42.32 -31.80
CA ILE A 9 25.75 41.24 -31.09
C ILE A 9 25.10 41.78 -29.81
N LEU A 10 25.85 42.51 -28.98
CA LEU A 10 25.34 43.10 -27.74
C LEU A 10 24.13 44.03 -28.00
N ALA A 11 24.22 44.90 -29.01
CA ALA A 11 23.11 45.78 -29.41
C ALA A 11 21.86 45.00 -29.85
N PHE A 12 22.02 43.89 -30.59
CA PHE A 12 20.90 43.05 -31.01
C PHE A 12 20.22 42.37 -29.81
N TYR A 13 21.00 41.81 -28.89
CA TYR A 13 20.46 41.15 -27.70
C TYR A 13 19.85 42.14 -26.69
N ASN A 14 20.37 43.36 -26.57
CA ASN A 14 19.75 44.41 -25.76
C ASN A 14 18.41 44.88 -26.36
N LEU A 15 18.27 44.95 -27.69
CA LEU A 15 16.96 45.16 -28.33
C LEU A 15 15.96 44.03 -28.08
N LEU A 16 16.42 42.79 -27.88
CA LEU A 16 15.57 41.68 -27.43
C LEU A 16 15.19 41.83 -25.97
N ALA A 17 16.15 42.10 -25.07
CA ALA A 17 15.94 42.33 -23.65
C ALA A 17 14.91 43.45 -23.39
N ALA A 18 15.08 44.59 -24.07
CA ALA A 18 14.17 45.73 -23.97
C ALA A 18 12.73 45.41 -24.44
N ARG A 19 12.53 44.49 -25.39
CA ARG A 19 11.19 44.05 -25.83
C ARG A 19 10.44 43.22 -24.79
N ILE A 20 11.15 42.59 -23.85
CA ILE A 20 10.58 41.78 -22.74
C ILE A 20 10.73 42.45 -21.36
N GLY A 21 11.25 43.67 -21.30
CA GLY A 21 11.39 44.44 -20.07
C GLY A 21 12.55 43.99 -19.17
N LEU A 22 13.59 43.37 -19.74
CA LEU A 22 14.85 43.10 -19.04
C LEU A 22 15.84 44.28 -19.15
N GLU A 23 16.78 44.33 -18.21
CA GLU A 23 17.88 45.29 -18.23
C GLU A 23 18.90 44.98 -19.36
N ASP A 24 19.59 46.02 -19.83
CA ASP A 24 20.60 45.93 -20.88
C ASP A 24 21.85 45.17 -20.38
N CYS A 25 22.27 44.15 -21.14
CA CYS A 25 23.54 43.48 -20.91
C CYS A 25 24.70 44.45 -21.18
N GLN A 26 25.69 44.45 -20.29
CA GLN A 26 26.92 45.23 -20.39
C GLN A 26 28.04 44.46 -21.13
N SER A 27 27.90 43.14 -21.27
CA SER A 27 28.93 42.28 -21.89
C SER A 27 28.35 41.06 -22.60
N LEU A 28 29.12 40.51 -23.56
CA LEU A 28 28.79 39.22 -24.20
C LEU A 28 28.67 38.05 -23.20
N LYS A 29 29.26 38.15 -22.00
CA LYS A 29 29.12 37.13 -20.96
C LYS A 29 27.72 37.11 -20.36
N GLU A 30 27.08 38.28 -20.23
CA GLU A 30 25.70 38.41 -19.78
C GLU A 30 24.70 38.03 -20.88
N VAL A 31 25.02 38.34 -22.15
CA VAL A 31 24.23 37.93 -23.33
C VAL A 31 23.97 36.43 -23.39
N ARG A 32 24.84 35.60 -22.79
CA ARG A 32 24.60 34.16 -22.61
C ARG A 32 23.24 33.87 -21.95
N ASN A 33 22.84 34.66 -20.96
CA ASN A 33 21.57 34.49 -20.24
C ASN A 33 20.34 34.75 -21.13
N LEU A 34 20.52 35.46 -22.25
CA LEU A 34 19.48 35.74 -23.24
C LEU A 34 19.43 34.69 -24.37
N MET A 35 20.38 33.73 -24.41
CA MET A 35 20.36 32.63 -25.37
C MET A 35 19.12 31.73 -25.27
N PRO A 36 18.64 31.26 -24.09
CA PRO A 36 17.41 30.45 -24.01
C PRO A 36 16.17 31.20 -24.51
N ILE A 37 16.12 32.52 -24.30
CA ILE A 37 15.04 33.40 -24.77
C ILE A 37 15.04 33.46 -26.30
N LEU A 38 16.20 33.74 -26.91
CA LEU A 38 16.33 33.76 -28.37
C LEU A 38 16.06 32.36 -28.97
N ALA A 39 16.61 31.31 -28.35
CA ALA A 39 16.38 29.91 -28.73
C ALA A 39 14.90 29.53 -28.78
N ASN A 40 14.12 29.90 -27.76
CA ASN A 40 12.68 29.69 -27.76
C ASN A 40 11.95 30.57 -28.79
N TYR A 41 12.41 31.81 -29.01
CA TYR A 41 11.84 32.66 -30.04
C TYR A 41 12.00 32.06 -31.45
N MET A 42 13.15 31.43 -31.75
CA MET A 42 13.33 30.70 -33.02
C MET A 42 12.30 29.56 -33.17
N LYS A 43 12.07 28.80 -32.09
CA LYS A 43 11.19 27.60 -32.09
C LYS A 43 9.70 27.92 -32.09
N SER A 44 9.29 28.93 -31.32
CA SER A 44 7.87 29.23 -31.06
C SER A 44 7.32 30.40 -31.87
N GLY A 45 8.18 31.19 -32.53
CA GLY A 45 7.79 32.43 -33.20
C GLY A 45 7.30 33.53 -32.25
N THR A 46 7.36 33.32 -30.92
CA THR A 46 6.90 34.26 -29.89
C THR A 46 8.03 34.61 -28.94
N LEU A 47 8.23 35.90 -28.67
CA LEU A 47 9.25 36.37 -27.76
C LEU A 47 8.71 36.37 -26.32
N THR A 48 9.19 35.46 -25.49
CA THR A 48 8.78 35.28 -24.09
C THR A 48 10.00 35.21 -23.18
N PHE A 49 9.89 35.76 -21.96
CA PHE A 49 10.92 35.56 -20.94
C PHE A 49 11.05 34.07 -20.57
N ILE A 50 12.28 33.58 -20.49
CA ILE A 50 12.63 32.23 -20.04
C ILE A 50 13.91 32.35 -19.22
N ASP A 51 13.84 31.86 -17.99
CA ASP A 51 15.01 31.61 -17.14
C ASP A 51 15.35 30.11 -17.22
N ASP A 52 16.42 29.78 -17.95
CA ASP A 52 16.99 28.44 -17.97
C ASP A 52 18.50 28.53 -17.66
N PRO A 53 18.90 28.39 -16.38
CA PRO A 53 20.30 28.48 -15.98
C PRO A 53 21.15 27.31 -16.50
N ASN A 54 20.53 26.25 -17.04
CA ASN A 54 21.22 25.13 -17.67
C ASN A 54 21.42 25.32 -19.18
N PHE A 55 20.96 26.44 -19.76
CA PHE A 55 21.15 26.71 -21.18
C PHE A 55 22.60 27.12 -21.48
N GLY A 56 23.37 26.17 -22.01
CA GLY A 56 24.77 26.34 -22.40
C GLY A 56 24.97 26.65 -23.89
N PHE A 57 26.23 26.84 -24.28
CA PHE A 57 26.59 26.92 -25.70
C PHE A 57 26.38 25.58 -26.40
N ARG A 58 26.52 24.45 -25.69
CA ARG A 58 26.15 23.11 -26.19
C ARG A 58 24.69 23.06 -26.68
N ASN A 59 23.75 23.49 -25.84
CA ASN A 59 22.31 23.48 -26.13
C ASN A 59 21.95 24.41 -27.33
N ALA A 60 22.79 25.42 -27.60
CA ALA A 60 22.64 26.26 -28.77
C ALA A 60 23.06 25.56 -30.07
N ILE A 61 24.06 24.65 -30.03
CA ILE A 61 24.47 23.86 -31.20
C ILE A 61 23.30 23.00 -31.71
N ASP A 62 22.51 22.38 -30.83
CA ASP A 62 21.33 21.58 -31.23
C ASP A 62 20.31 22.39 -32.06
N ILE A 63 20.18 23.69 -31.77
CA ILE A 63 19.27 24.61 -32.48
C ILE A 63 19.89 25.07 -33.79
N ILE A 64 21.19 25.37 -33.79
CA ILE A 64 21.96 25.71 -34.99
C ILE A 64 21.91 24.53 -35.97
N ALA A 65 22.15 23.30 -35.52
CA ALA A 65 22.08 22.08 -36.31
C ALA A 65 20.68 21.79 -36.90
N HIS A 66 19.62 22.36 -36.32
CA HIS A 66 18.27 22.23 -36.87
C HIS A 66 18.00 23.19 -38.05
N GLY A 67 18.73 24.31 -38.13
CA GLY A 67 18.61 25.29 -39.22
C GLY A 67 19.78 25.30 -40.21
N LEU A 68 20.92 24.70 -39.87
CA LEU A 68 22.20 24.72 -40.59
C LEU A 68 22.78 23.29 -40.75
N ASP A 69 23.27 22.93 -41.94
CA ASP A 69 23.88 21.62 -42.26
C ASP A 69 25.00 21.16 -41.29
N GLU A 70 25.25 19.85 -41.23
CA GLU A 70 26.24 19.20 -40.36
C GLU A 70 27.68 19.73 -40.55
N GLU A 71 28.07 20.05 -41.79
CA GLU A 71 29.40 20.61 -42.08
C GLU A 71 29.59 22.02 -41.50
N PHE A 72 28.53 22.79 -41.25
CA PHE A 72 28.65 24.13 -40.67
C PHE A 72 28.89 24.09 -39.16
N HIS A 73 28.08 23.35 -38.42
CA HIS A 73 28.14 23.35 -36.96
C HIS A 73 29.30 22.51 -36.39
N SER A 74 29.84 21.56 -37.16
CA SER A 74 31.08 20.81 -36.81
C SER A 74 32.33 21.70 -36.65
N HIS A 75 32.28 22.95 -37.13
CA HIS A 75 33.33 23.95 -36.97
C HIS A 75 33.16 24.85 -35.72
N LEU A 76 32.09 24.68 -34.95
CA LEU A 76 31.82 25.41 -33.69
C LEU A 76 32.30 24.58 -32.50
N ARG A 77 32.93 25.23 -31.51
CA ARG A 77 33.45 24.55 -30.30
C ARG A 77 32.73 25.05 -29.04
N PRO A 78 31.54 24.49 -28.70
CA PRO A 78 30.78 24.96 -27.55
C PRO A 78 31.55 24.79 -26.23
N GLU A 79 32.41 23.78 -26.09
CA GLU A 79 33.27 23.59 -24.91
C GLU A 79 34.28 24.72 -24.73
N ALA A 80 34.85 25.21 -25.83
CA ALA A 80 35.80 26.31 -25.79
C ALA A 80 35.09 27.62 -25.39
N ALA A 81 33.91 27.88 -25.96
CA ALA A 81 33.07 29.00 -25.57
C ALA A 81 32.62 28.92 -24.10
N GLU A 82 32.23 27.73 -23.61
CA GLU A 82 31.90 27.49 -22.19
C GLU A 82 33.09 27.69 -21.25
N SER A 83 34.32 27.38 -21.70
CA SER A 83 35.56 27.66 -20.96
C SER A 83 36.00 29.14 -20.99
N GLY A 84 35.31 30.00 -21.75
CA GLY A 84 35.53 31.44 -21.81
C GLY A 84 36.25 31.96 -23.06
N ASP A 85 36.41 31.16 -24.11
CA ASP A 85 36.93 31.64 -25.40
C ASP A 85 35.92 32.60 -26.06
N LEU A 86 36.27 33.89 -26.06
CA LEU A 86 35.43 34.96 -26.62
C LEU A 86 35.25 34.84 -28.14
N SER A 87 36.23 34.29 -28.86
CA SER A 87 36.13 34.11 -30.31
C SER A 87 35.14 33.01 -30.66
N GLU A 88 35.23 31.85 -29.98
CA GLU A 88 34.25 30.76 -30.14
C GLU A 88 32.85 31.17 -29.69
N ALA A 89 32.72 31.89 -28.56
CA ALA A 89 31.43 32.45 -28.13
C ALA A 89 30.82 33.39 -29.20
N THR A 90 31.65 34.28 -29.77
CA THR A 90 31.23 35.20 -30.85
C THR A 90 30.77 34.43 -32.09
N LYS A 91 31.47 33.37 -32.52
CA LYS A 91 31.03 32.50 -33.63
C LYS A 91 29.67 31.87 -33.37
N ILE A 92 29.44 31.35 -32.15
CA ILE A 92 28.18 30.68 -31.80
C ILE A 92 27.02 31.69 -31.74
N HIS A 93 27.24 32.90 -31.20
CA HIS A 93 26.23 33.96 -31.26
C HIS A 93 25.91 34.40 -32.70
N LEU A 94 26.91 34.58 -33.57
CA LEU A 94 26.67 34.87 -34.99
C LEU A 94 25.93 33.73 -35.70
N ALA A 95 26.27 32.48 -35.40
CA ALA A 95 25.57 31.30 -35.92
C ALA A 95 24.11 31.25 -35.44
N MET A 96 23.83 31.54 -34.16
CA MET A 96 22.45 31.66 -33.64
C MET A 96 21.67 32.77 -34.34
N LEU A 97 22.28 33.95 -34.57
CA LEU A 97 21.61 35.07 -35.24
C LEU A 97 21.31 34.76 -36.71
N TYR A 98 22.24 34.09 -37.41
CA TYR A 98 22.00 33.60 -38.77
C TYR A 98 20.90 32.52 -38.81
N THR A 99 20.91 31.58 -37.86
CA THR A 99 19.87 30.56 -37.70
C THR A 99 18.50 31.20 -37.45
N PHE A 100 18.42 32.21 -36.58
CA PHE A 100 17.19 32.97 -36.32
C PHE A 100 16.70 33.70 -37.58
N ARG A 101 17.61 34.28 -38.36
CA ARG A 101 17.28 34.91 -39.66
C ARG A 101 16.71 33.91 -40.67
N LEU A 102 17.17 32.66 -40.68
CA LEU A 102 16.62 31.61 -41.56
C LEU A 102 15.26 31.08 -41.08
N LEU A 103 15.10 30.86 -39.77
CA LEU A 103 13.89 30.28 -39.19
C LEU A 103 12.74 31.30 -39.02
N GLN A 104 13.07 32.59 -38.79
CA GLN A 104 12.12 33.64 -38.41
C GLN A 104 12.49 34.98 -39.11
N THR A 105 12.61 34.97 -40.44
CA THR A 105 13.15 36.09 -41.24
C THR A 105 12.47 37.44 -41.00
N GLU A 106 11.14 37.48 -40.84
CA GLU A 106 10.39 38.72 -40.59
C GLU A 106 10.71 39.30 -39.20
N ALA A 107 10.71 38.44 -38.17
CA ALA A 107 11.03 38.83 -36.80
C ALA A 107 12.46 39.35 -36.68
N PHE A 108 13.41 38.65 -37.31
CA PHE A 108 14.81 39.07 -37.40
C PHE A 108 14.95 40.46 -38.06
N SER A 109 14.31 40.64 -39.23
CA SER A 109 14.35 41.91 -39.97
C SER A 109 13.80 43.08 -39.14
N THR A 110 12.67 42.86 -38.45
CA THR A 110 12.04 43.87 -37.57
C THR A 110 12.91 44.25 -36.36
N ILE A 111 13.87 43.41 -35.95
CA ILE A 111 14.84 43.74 -34.90
C ILE A 111 16.01 44.52 -35.53
N CYS A 112 16.54 44.05 -36.66
CA CYS A 112 17.63 44.73 -37.37
C CYS A 112 17.26 46.13 -37.88
N GLU A 113 15.99 46.41 -38.20
CA GLU A 113 15.49 47.76 -38.53
C GLU A 113 15.53 48.75 -37.35
N ARG A 114 15.66 48.26 -36.10
CA ARG A 114 15.75 49.10 -34.89
C ARG A 114 17.19 49.24 -34.36
N LEU A 115 18.16 48.59 -35.01
CA LEU A 115 19.58 48.81 -34.74
C LEU A 115 20.05 50.13 -35.35
N GLU A 116 21.10 50.72 -34.78
CA GLU A 116 21.81 51.82 -35.42
C GLU A 116 22.38 51.41 -36.78
N ASP A 117 22.39 52.33 -37.75
CA ASP A 117 22.89 52.12 -39.12
C ASP A 117 24.24 51.37 -39.20
N LYS A 118 25.13 51.60 -38.23
CA LYS A 118 26.45 50.94 -38.15
C LYS A 118 26.30 49.45 -37.88
N HIS A 119 25.51 49.07 -36.88
CA HIS A 119 25.26 47.68 -36.52
C HIS A 119 24.38 46.97 -37.56
N GLN A 120 23.41 47.69 -38.14
CA GLN A 120 22.60 47.16 -39.24
C GLN A 120 23.44 46.85 -40.49
N ARG A 121 24.32 47.76 -40.91
CA ARG A 121 25.28 47.54 -42.01
C ARG A 121 26.24 46.38 -41.70
N HIS A 122 26.67 46.26 -40.45
CA HIS A 122 27.54 45.16 -40.00
C HIS A 122 26.86 43.80 -40.14
N PHE A 123 25.64 43.64 -39.62
CA PHE A 123 24.88 42.40 -39.81
C PHE A 123 24.56 42.11 -41.27
N ALA A 124 24.24 43.13 -42.07
CA ALA A 124 24.02 42.95 -43.51
C ALA A 124 25.27 42.35 -44.20
N ALA A 125 26.46 42.88 -43.94
CA ALA A 125 27.71 42.35 -44.50
C ALA A 125 28.05 40.93 -44.01
N VAL A 126 27.80 40.63 -42.73
CA VAL A 126 27.96 39.28 -42.16
C VAL A 126 27.01 38.28 -42.83
N ILE A 127 25.74 38.66 -43.00
CA ILE A 127 24.71 37.81 -43.62
C ILE A 127 24.96 37.60 -45.11
N GLU A 128 25.32 38.65 -45.85
CA GLU A 128 25.70 38.57 -47.27
C GLU A 128 26.89 37.62 -47.48
N CYS A 129 27.90 37.69 -46.60
CA CYS A 129 29.07 36.81 -46.65
C CYS A 129 28.75 35.33 -46.34
N LEU A 130 27.70 35.07 -45.54
CA LEU A 130 27.19 33.73 -45.26
C LEU A 130 26.29 33.22 -46.41
N ASP A 131 25.47 34.09 -47.01
CA ASP A 131 24.55 33.77 -48.11
C ASP A 131 25.24 33.48 -49.45
N ASP A 132 26.34 34.18 -49.75
CA ASP A 132 27.12 33.99 -50.99
C ASP A 132 27.77 32.60 -51.09
N ARG A 133 27.71 31.79 -50.02
CA ARG A 133 28.49 30.56 -49.86
C ARG A 133 27.63 29.30 -49.67
N ARG A 134 26.48 29.19 -50.35
CA ARG A 134 25.52 28.06 -50.29
C ARG A 134 26.02 26.62 -50.58
N CYS A 135 27.33 26.37 -50.64
CA CYS A 135 27.93 25.02 -50.67
C CYS A 135 28.93 24.91 -49.49
N TRP A 136 28.55 24.18 -48.44
CA TRP A 136 28.96 24.47 -47.05
C TRP A 136 30.20 23.75 -46.51
N THR A 137 31.23 23.54 -47.33
CA THR A 137 32.44 22.84 -46.86
C THR A 137 33.30 23.65 -45.87
N PHE A 138 33.11 24.98 -45.74
CA PHE A 138 33.81 25.80 -44.72
C PHE A 138 33.20 27.21 -44.53
N ALA A 139 32.74 27.52 -43.31
CA ALA A 139 32.34 28.88 -42.92
C ALA A 139 33.58 29.79 -42.77
N PRO A 140 33.63 30.98 -43.39
CA PRO A 140 34.84 31.82 -43.44
C PRO A 140 35.05 32.63 -42.15
N TRP A 141 35.10 31.98 -40.98
CA TRP A 141 35.25 32.63 -39.68
C TRP A 141 36.33 33.71 -39.61
N PRO A 142 37.55 33.55 -40.19
CA PRO A 142 38.56 34.62 -40.17
C PRO A 142 38.15 35.90 -40.91
N LYS A 143 37.21 35.82 -41.87
CA LYS A 143 36.66 37.01 -42.56
C LYS A 143 35.48 37.62 -41.83
N LEU A 144 34.67 36.80 -41.16
CA LEU A 144 33.49 37.24 -40.41
C LEU A 144 33.89 37.89 -39.08
N LEU A 145 34.91 37.36 -38.41
CA LEU A 145 35.43 37.90 -37.15
C LEU A 145 36.29 39.16 -37.37
N HIS A 146 37.00 39.24 -38.49
CA HIS A 146 37.87 40.36 -38.86
C HIS A 146 37.31 41.16 -40.05
N SER A 147 35.99 41.32 -40.09
CA SER A 147 35.30 42.15 -41.08
C SER A 147 35.51 43.63 -40.76
N ASP A 148 36.73 44.13 -41.01
CA ASP A 148 37.00 45.56 -41.04
C ASP A 148 36.20 46.18 -42.18
N ILE A 149 35.02 46.71 -41.83
CA ILE A 149 34.24 47.56 -42.73
C ILE A 149 35.08 48.83 -42.93
N LYS A 150 35.84 48.85 -44.02
CA LYS A 150 36.51 50.06 -44.48
C LYS A 150 35.42 51.09 -44.74
N GLU A 151 35.36 52.12 -43.90
CA GLU A 151 34.64 53.34 -44.23
C GLU A 151 35.38 53.97 -45.42
N GLU A 152 34.94 53.65 -46.64
CA GLU A 152 35.36 54.40 -47.82
C GLU A 152 34.80 55.81 -47.70
N ASP A 153 35.70 56.76 -47.44
CA ASP A 153 35.40 58.17 -47.25
C ASP A 153 34.58 58.75 -48.41
N LYS A 154 33.41 59.29 -48.06
CA LYS A 154 32.86 60.56 -48.55
C LYS A 154 33.17 60.98 -50.00
N GLU A 155 32.68 60.25 -51.00
CA GLU A 155 32.32 60.88 -52.29
C GLU A 155 31.33 60.03 -53.12
N ASN A 156 30.05 60.03 -52.73
CA ASN A 156 28.86 59.76 -53.60
C ASN A 156 27.54 59.85 -52.79
N GLY A 157 27.42 60.85 -51.92
CA GLY A 157 26.20 61.08 -51.16
C GLY A 157 25.13 61.75 -52.02
N GLU A 158 24.22 60.96 -52.62
CA GLU A 158 22.80 61.36 -52.84
C GLU A 158 21.90 60.26 -53.45
N ARG A 159 22.43 59.20 -54.08
CA ARG A 159 21.61 58.17 -54.79
C ARG A 159 21.25 56.90 -54.02
N ARG A 160 21.43 56.85 -52.69
CA ARG A 160 21.07 55.70 -51.84
C ARG A 160 20.15 56.02 -50.65
N ARG A 161 19.33 57.08 -50.74
CA ARG A 161 18.19 57.25 -49.82
C ARG A 161 16.97 56.53 -50.42
N HIS A 162 16.29 55.72 -49.60
CA HIS A 162 15.21 54.81 -50.00
C HIS A 162 15.62 53.61 -50.87
N SER A 163 16.61 52.84 -50.38
CA SER A 163 16.60 51.38 -50.59
C SER A 163 16.20 50.74 -49.26
N SER A 164 15.03 50.12 -49.18
CA SER A 164 14.75 49.21 -48.07
C SER A 164 15.80 48.09 -48.12
N LEU A 165 16.40 47.76 -46.97
CA LEU A 165 17.35 46.65 -46.85
C LEU A 165 16.56 45.34 -46.88
N ASN A 166 16.09 44.98 -48.08
CA ASN A 166 15.37 43.74 -48.32
C ASN A 166 16.34 42.56 -48.19
N PHE A 167 16.44 41.97 -47.00
CA PHE A 167 17.19 40.74 -46.69
C PHE A 167 16.72 39.48 -47.47
N ALA A 168 15.87 39.67 -48.49
CA ALA A 168 15.18 38.68 -49.31
C ALA A 168 15.61 38.67 -50.80
N GLN A 169 16.66 39.40 -51.19
CA GLN A 169 17.10 39.43 -52.60
C GLN A 169 18.02 38.25 -52.99
N THR A 170 17.83 37.76 -54.21
CA THR A 170 18.67 36.75 -54.88
C THR A 170 19.82 37.39 -55.68
N PRO A 171 20.95 36.69 -55.89
CA PRO A 171 22.22 37.31 -56.26
C PRO A 171 22.33 37.73 -57.73
N LYS A 172 23.14 38.75 -58.01
CA LYS A 172 23.52 39.20 -59.37
C LYS A 172 25.03 39.24 -59.56
N PHE A 173 25.50 38.59 -60.63
CA PHE A 173 26.89 38.63 -61.06
C PHE A 173 27.24 39.96 -61.74
N ASN A 174 28.40 40.55 -61.41
CA ASN A 174 28.99 41.68 -62.14
C ASN A 174 30.44 41.38 -62.52
N SER A 175 30.81 41.67 -63.76
CA SER A 175 32.18 41.55 -64.25
C SER A 175 32.57 42.80 -65.04
N ALA A 176 33.66 43.45 -64.63
CA ALA A 176 34.24 44.57 -65.35
C ALA A 176 35.76 44.60 -65.15
N ARG A 177 36.52 44.50 -66.25
CA ARG A 177 37.95 44.85 -66.29
C ARG A 177 38.18 45.78 -67.47
N LYS A 178 38.85 46.92 -67.21
CA LYS A 178 39.33 47.85 -68.23
C LYS A 178 40.72 47.42 -68.72
N SER A 179 41.01 47.60 -70.01
CA SER A 179 42.33 47.45 -70.61
C SER A 179 43.04 48.81 -70.75
N PHE A 180 44.37 48.84 -70.62
CA PHE A 180 45.19 50.05 -70.76
C PHE A 180 46.51 49.73 -71.47
N PHE A 181 46.84 50.45 -72.55
CA PHE A 181 48.14 50.36 -73.23
C PHE A 181 48.47 51.70 -73.94
N PRO A 182 49.65 52.30 -73.69
CA PRO A 182 50.19 53.40 -74.50
C PRO A 182 51.24 52.91 -75.52
N SER A 183 51.38 53.66 -76.62
CA SER A 183 52.22 53.35 -77.79
C SER A 183 53.68 53.83 -77.67
N GLY A 184 54.65 53.03 -78.14
CA GLY A 184 56.06 53.43 -78.26
C GLY A 184 56.77 52.78 -79.46
N ASN A 185 57.46 53.57 -80.28
CA ASN A 185 57.96 53.19 -81.61
C ASN A 185 58.91 51.97 -81.63
N SER A 186 58.60 50.98 -82.48
CA SER A 186 59.45 49.83 -82.81
C SER A 186 59.46 49.59 -84.33
N PRO A 187 60.53 49.03 -84.93
CA PRO A 187 60.52 48.61 -86.33
C PRO A 187 59.42 47.57 -86.63
N ILE A 188 59.09 46.73 -85.66
CA ILE A 188 57.96 45.78 -85.74
C ILE A 188 56.64 46.56 -85.83
N LEU A 189 56.49 47.63 -85.06
CA LEU A 189 55.33 48.51 -85.12
C LEU A 189 55.14 49.14 -86.50
N LYS A 190 56.21 49.45 -87.26
CA LYS A 190 56.07 49.94 -88.66
C LYS A 190 55.53 48.91 -89.64
N VAL A 191 55.81 47.62 -89.41
CA VAL A 191 55.24 46.52 -90.23
C VAL A 191 53.80 46.25 -89.79
N VAL A 192 53.54 46.29 -88.49
CA VAL A 192 52.21 46.09 -87.89
C VAL A 192 51.27 47.29 -88.09
N SER A 193 51.77 48.50 -88.30
CA SER A 193 50.99 49.72 -88.64
C SER A 193 50.94 50.01 -90.14
N SER A 194 51.39 49.07 -90.98
CA SER A 194 50.98 49.05 -92.38
C SER A 194 49.51 48.60 -92.43
N PRO A 195 48.63 49.13 -93.31
CA PRO A 195 47.23 48.71 -93.37
C PRO A 195 47.04 47.19 -93.45
N ARG A 196 47.96 46.50 -94.13
CA ARG A 196 47.96 45.03 -94.28
C ARG A 196 48.50 44.28 -93.05
N GLY A 197 49.36 44.92 -92.25
CA GLY A 197 49.82 44.41 -90.96
C GLY A 197 48.78 44.59 -89.85
N GLU A 198 48.08 45.74 -89.85
CA GLU A 198 46.96 46.00 -88.94
C GLU A 198 45.81 45.03 -89.18
N GLU A 199 45.53 44.72 -90.46
CA GLU A 199 44.54 43.73 -90.85
C GLU A 199 44.90 42.32 -90.35
N VAL A 200 46.15 41.88 -90.49
CA VAL A 200 46.62 40.58 -89.95
C VAL A 200 46.53 40.52 -88.42
N VAL A 201 46.90 41.59 -87.71
CA VAL A 201 46.76 41.64 -86.24
C VAL A 201 45.29 41.68 -85.82
N ARG A 202 44.42 42.35 -86.57
CA ARG A 202 42.96 42.33 -86.37
C ARG A 202 42.38 40.95 -86.59
N ILE A 203 42.79 40.25 -87.66
CA ILE A 203 42.38 38.86 -87.93
C ILE A 203 42.81 37.95 -86.78
N HIS A 204 44.07 37.97 -86.34
CA HIS A 204 44.54 37.17 -85.20
C HIS A 204 43.93 37.58 -83.84
N ALA A 205 43.42 38.79 -83.70
CA ALA A 205 42.62 39.18 -82.53
C ALA A 205 41.21 38.55 -82.59
N LEU A 206 40.53 38.66 -83.74
CA LEU A 206 39.22 38.07 -83.98
C LEU A 206 39.26 36.53 -83.92
N GLU A 207 40.32 35.87 -84.40
CA GLU A 207 40.49 34.41 -84.29
C GLU A 207 40.60 33.96 -82.83
N ARG A 208 41.32 34.71 -81.99
CA ARG A 208 41.40 34.45 -80.54
C ARG A 208 40.07 34.69 -79.86
N GLU A 209 39.34 35.73 -80.25
CA GLU A 209 38.00 36.02 -79.76
C GLU A 209 36.99 34.92 -80.14
N VAL A 210 36.97 34.49 -81.40
CA VAL A 210 36.15 33.36 -81.88
C VAL A 210 36.50 32.06 -81.13
N LYS A 211 37.79 31.81 -80.86
CA LYS A 211 38.21 30.65 -80.07
C LYS A 211 37.73 30.75 -78.61
N SER A 212 37.79 31.94 -78.01
CA SER A 212 37.26 32.23 -76.67
C SER A 212 35.74 32.03 -76.60
N LEU A 213 34.99 32.60 -77.55
CA LEU A 213 33.54 32.47 -77.64
C LEU A 213 33.08 31.01 -77.84
N ARG A 214 33.83 30.21 -78.60
CA ARG A 214 33.59 28.76 -78.69
C ARG A 214 33.78 28.05 -77.35
N ALA A 215 34.89 28.32 -76.64
CA ALA A 215 35.12 27.74 -75.32
C ALA A 215 34.03 28.15 -74.30
N ILE A 216 33.58 29.41 -74.34
CA ILE A 216 32.47 29.91 -73.50
C ILE A 216 31.15 29.17 -73.84
N ARG A 217 30.82 29.02 -75.12
CA ARG A 217 29.65 28.23 -75.57
C ARG A 217 29.72 26.79 -75.07
N ASP A 218 30.89 26.17 -75.13
CA ASP A 218 31.05 24.77 -74.74
C ASP A 218 30.91 24.60 -73.20
N ILE A 219 31.34 25.59 -72.41
CA ILE A 219 31.07 25.67 -70.96
C ILE A 219 29.56 25.84 -70.69
N PHE A 220 28.87 26.74 -71.42
CA PHE A 220 27.42 26.90 -71.27
C PHE A 220 26.64 25.64 -71.68
N GLY A 221 27.13 24.85 -72.64
CA GLY A 221 26.59 23.53 -72.96
C GLY A 221 26.66 22.58 -71.77
N GLN A 222 27.87 22.41 -71.19
CA GLN A 222 28.06 21.57 -70.01
C GLN A 222 27.21 22.02 -68.81
N GLU A 223 27.07 23.32 -68.58
CA GLU A 223 26.29 23.84 -67.46
C GLU A 223 24.78 23.69 -67.67
N LYS A 224 24.31 23.81 -68.92
CA LYS A 224 22.93 23.46 -69.29
C LYS A 224 22.65 21.99 -69.01
N ASP A 225 23.54 21.09 -69.44
CA ASP A 225 23.34 19.64 -69.29
C ASP A 225 23.34 19.25 -67.79
N ARG A 226 24.23 19.83 -66.97
CA ARG A 226 24.20 19.69 -65.50
C ARG A 226 22.90 20.21 -64.87
N ALA A 227 22.40 21.35 -65.34
CA ALA A 227 21.15 21.92 -64.83
C ALA A 227 19.94 21.03 -65.18
N GLU A 228 19.94 20.41 -66.35
CA GLU A 228 18.91 19.44 -66.77
C GLU A 228 18.99 18.13 -65.95
N GLU A 229 20.19 17.60 -65.70
CA GLU A 229 20.41 16.46 -64.80
C GLU A 229 19.91 16.74 -63.37
N LEU A 230 20.27 17.91 -62.81
CA LEU A 230 19.84 18.34 -61.49
C LEU A 230 18.31 18.52 -61.41
N CYS A 231 17.70 19.08 -62.46
CA CYS A 231 16.24 19.22 -62.56
C CYS A 231 15.56 17.84 -62.53
N GLN A 232 15.99 16.90 -63.37
CA GLN A 232 15.47 15.53 -63.38
C GLN A 232 15.70 14.79 -62.06
N GLN A 233 16.79 15.08 -61.35
CA GLN A 233 17.02 14.52 -60.01
C GLN A 233 16.00 15.10 -59.02
N LYS A 234 15.78 16.42 -59.01
CA LYS A 234 14.83 17.08 -58.09
C LYS A 234 13.38 16.69 -58.39
N GLU A 235 13.02 16.47 -59.66
CA GLU A 235 11.72 15.88 -60.02
C GLU A 235 11.56 14.44 -59.48
N ARG A 236 12.60 13.60 -59.56
CA ARG A 236 12.58 12.25 -58.97
C ARG A 236 12.46 12.29 -57.44
N GLU A 237 13.18 13.19 -56.78
CA GLU A 237 13.07 13.41 -55.32
C GLU A 237 11.66 13.88 -54.92
N ASN A 238 11.10 14.89 -55.61
CA ASN A 238 9.74 15.38 -55.38
C ASN A 238 8.69 14.27 -55.55
N ASN A 239 8.78 13.48 -56.62
CA ASN A 239 7.87 12.35 -56.85
C ASN A 239 7.96 11.27 -55.76
N ASN A 240 9.14 11.06 -55.18
CA ASN A 240 9.31 10.14 -54.05
C ASN A 240 8.76 10.71 -52.73
N LEU A 241 8.92 12.02 -52.51
CA LEU A 241 8.34 12.72 -51.35
C LEU A 241 6.81 12.74 -51.41
N LEU A 242 6.21 13.02 -52.57
CA LEU A 242 4.76 12.96 -52.77
C LEU A 242 4.19 11.57 -52.42
N LYS A 243 4.80 10.49 -52.95
CA LYS A 243 4.42 9.11 -52.60
C LYS A 243 4.57 8.78 -51.11
N LYS A 244 5.52 9.42 -50.41
CA LYS A 244 5.68 9.27 -48.96
C LYS A 244 4.58 10.03 -48.20
N ILE A 245 4.21 11.23 -48.65
CA ILE A 245 3.11 12.02 -48.11
C ILE A 245 1.78 11.28 -48.27
N GLU A 246 1.48 10.75 -49.46
CA GLU A 246 0.26 9.96 -49.72
C GLU A 246 0.15 8.75 -48.79
N ARG A 247 1.24 8.01 -48.57
CA ARG A 247 1.28 6.88 -47.64
C ARG A 247 1.04 7.31 -46.19
N LEU A 248 1.65 8.41 -45.75
CA LEU A 248 1.46 8.94 -44.40
C LEU A 248 0.04 9.47 -44.19
N GLN A 249 -0.55 10.13 -45.18
CA GLN A 249 -1.95 10.55 -45.16
C GLN A 249 -2.89 9.34 -45.04
N ALA A 250 -2.68 8.28 -45.85
CA ALA A 250 -3.47 7.05 -45.74
C ALA A 250 -3.35 6.37 -44.36
N GLN A 251 -2.16 6.39 -43.75
CA GLN A 251 -1.96 5.92 -42.37
C GLN A 251 -2.71 6.79 -41.34
N ILE A 252 -2.65 8.11 -41.47
CA ILE A 252 -3.39 9.04 -40.60
C ILE A 252 -4.91 8.81 -40.73
N THR A 253 -5.44 8.67 -41.94
CA THR A 253 -6.87 8.37 -42.17
C THR A 253 -7.30 7.03 -41.57
N PHE A 254 -6.40 6.04 -41.48
CA PHE A 254 -6.67 4.76 -40.81
C PHE A 254 -6.58 4.85 -39.28
N ILE A 255 -5.66 5.65 -38.75
CA ILE A 255 -5.39 5.74 -37.30
C ILE A 255 -6.37 6.70 -36.60
N ALA A 256 -6.71 7.84 -37.21
CA ALA A 256 -7.51 8.89 -36.56
C ALA A 256 -8.87 8.39 -35.99
N PRO A 257 -9.69 7.60 -36.72
CA PRO A 257 -10.96 7.09 -36.18
C PRO A 257 -10.77 6.11 -35.02
N ASN A 258 -9.60 5.47 -34.90
CA ASN A 258 -9.28 4.61 -33.76
C ASN A 258 -8.81 5.44 -32.56
N ALA A 259 -8.01 6.48 -32.79
CA ALA A 259 -7.59 7.42 -31.75
C ALA A 259 -8.78 8.15 -31.11
N GLU A 260 -9.77 8.57 -31.91
CA GLU A 260 -11.03 9.17 -31.43
C GLU A 260 -11.86 8.22 -30.55
N ARG A 261 -11.70 6.90 -30.71
CA ARG A 261 -12.42 5.89 -29.93
C ARG A 261 -11.73 5.50 -28.62
N VAL A 262 -10.44 5.79 -28.46
CA VAL A 262 -9.69 5.43 -27.24
C VAL A 262 -10.26 6.11 -25.99
N PRO A 263 -10.49 7.43 -25.94
CA PRO A 263 -11.05 8.10 -24.75
C PRO A 263 -12.40 7.53 -24.33
N LEU A 264 -13.28 7.23 -25.30
CA LEU A 264 -14.59 6.63 -25.04
C LEU A 264 -14.50 5.21 -24.43
N LEU A 265 -13.44 4.47 -24.75
CA LEU A 265 -13.18 3.15 -24.16
C LEU A 265 -12.51 3.29 -22.78
N GLU A 266 -11.65 4.29 -22.58
CA GLU A 266 -11.07 4.62 -21.28
C GLU A 266 -12.16 5.03 -20.28
N ASP A 267 -13.10 5.91 -20.67
CA ASP A 267 -14.27 6.29 -19.87
C ASP A 267 -15.13 5.06 -19.49
N GLN A 268 -15.35 4.15 -20.43
CA GLN A 268 -16.11 2.91 -20.18
C GLN A 268 -15.39 1.96 -19.21
N VAL A 269 -14.07 1.83 -19.34
CA VAL A 269 -13.25 1.04 -18.41
C VAL A 269 -13.30 1.67 -17.01
N GLN A 270 -13.11 2.98 -16.89
CA GLN A 270 -13.17 3.69 -15.60
C GLN A 270 -14.54 3.59 -14.93
N ALA A 271 -15.62 3.61 -15.72
CA ALA A 271 -16.98 3.37 -15.22
C ALA A 271 -17.16 1.93 -14.71
N MET A 272 -16.66 0.92 -15.44
CA MET A 272 -16.69 -0.49 -15.00
C MET A 272 -15.83 -0.73 -13.75
N GLU A 273 -14.65 -0.11 -13.66
CA GLU A 273 -13.80 -0.17 -12.47
C GLU A 273 -14.49 0.44 -11.25
N SER A 274 -15.14 1.59 -11.42
CA SER A 274 -15.94 2.24 -10.38
C SER A 274 -17.12 1.37 -9.93
N GLN A 275 -17.80 0.71 -10.87
CA GLN A 275 -18.86 -0.26 -10.56
C GLN A 275 -18.31 -1.48 -9.81
N ASN A 276 -17.19 -2.05 -10.25
CA ASN A 276 -16.54 -3.19 -9.61
C ASN A 276 -16.08 -2.85 -8.18
N ALA A 277 -15.50 -1.67 -7.96
CA ALA A 277 -15.11 -1.20 -6.63
C ALA A 277 -16.33 -1.06 -5.68
N ASN A 278 -17.47 -0.61 -6.20
CA ASN A 278 -18.72 -0.54 -5.42
C ASN A 278 -19.29 -1.94 -5.12
N MET A 279 -19.25 -2.86 -6.09
CA MET A 279 -19.66 -4.25 -5.86
C MET A 279 -18.76 -4.96 -4.85
N ALA A 280 -17.44 -4.74 -4.91
CA ALA A 280 -16.48 -5.27 -3.95
C ALA A 280 -16.77 -4.78 -2.52
N LYS A 281 -16.96 -3.46 -2.31
CA LYS A 281 -17.34 -2.91 -1.00
C LYS A 281 -18.65 -3.47 -0.45
N ASN A 282 -19.64 -3.68 -1.33
CA ASN A 282 -20.91 -4.29 -0.93
C ASN A 282 -20.74 -5.78 -0.54
N ALA A 283 -19.90 -6.52 -1.26
CA ALA A 283 -19.57 -7.91 -0.94
C ALA A 283 -18.77 -8.04 0.37
N GLU A 284 -17.79 -7.15 0.60
CA GLU A 284 -17.04 -7.06 1.86
C GLU A 284 -17.97 -6.78 3.05
N LYS A 285 -18.88 -5.82 2.92
CA LYS A 285 -19.88 -5.53 3.95
C LYS A 285 -20.77 -6.73 4.24
N PHE A 286 -21.30 -7.37 3.19
CA PHE A 286 -22.13 -8.56 3.34
C PHE A 286 -21.38 -9.74 3.98
N ALA A 287 -20.10 -9.92 3.65
CA ALA A 287 -19.24 -10.92 4.29
C ALA A 287 -18.99 -10.60 5.77
N ALA A 288 -18.81 -9.33 6.14
CA ALA A 288 -18.69 -8.90 7.54
C ALA A 288 -19.99 -9.13 8.33
N ASP A 289 -21.15 -8.80 7.74
CA ASP A 289 -22.47 -9.05 8.33
C ASP A 289 -22.71 -10.56 8.56
N LEU A 290 -22.33 -11.41 7.60
CA LEU A 290 -22.38 -12.87 7.73
C LEU A 290 -21.41 -13.40 8.81
N GLN A 291 -20.18 -12.89 8.90
CA GLN A 291 -19.24 -13.26 9.97
C GLN A 291 -19.76 -12.88 11.36
N PHE A 292 -20.49 -11.76 11.47
CA PHE A 292 -21.10 -11.35 12.72
C PHE A 292 -22.24 -12.29 13.14
N GLU A 293 -23.15 -12.63 12.22
CA GLU A 293 -24.23 -13.59 12.52
C GLU A 293 -23.70 -15.01 12.78
N LEU A 294 -22.62 -15.45 12.12
CA LEU A 294 -21.94 -16.72 12.45
C LEU A 294 -21.44 -16.72 13.90
N LYS A 295 -20.66 -15.72 14.33
CA LYS A 295 -20.19 -15.61 15.73
C LYS A 295 -21.34 -15.60 16.74
N LYS A 296 -22.47 -14.97 16.39
CA LYS A 296 -23.69 -14.92 17.20
C LYS A 296 -24.42 -16.26 17.24
N MET A 297 -24.28 -17.10 16.21
CA MET A 297 -24.74 -18.49 16.21
C MET A 297 -23.81 -19.39 17.03
N ASP A 298 -22.49 -19.22 16.93
CA ASP A 298 -21.49 -19.96 17.73
C ASP A 298 -21.73 -19.74 19.24
N ILE A 299 -21.89 -18.48 19.67
CA ILE A 299 -22.20 -18.15 21.08
C ILE A 299 -23.51 -18.80 21.56
N LYS A 300 -24.51 -18.94 20.68
CA LYS A 300 -25.76 -19.65 21.01
C LYS A 300 -25.56 -21.16 21.07
N HIS A 301 -24.73 -21.71 20.20
CA HIS A 301 -24.38 -23.13 20.22
C HIS A 301 -23.69 -23.48 21.55
N ASP A 302 -22.63 -22.76 21.91
CA ASP A 302 -21.89 -22.95 23.18
C ASP A 302 -22.81 -22.85 24.40
N HIS A 303 -23.80 -21.96 24.37
CA HIS A 303 -24.77 -21.84 25.45
C HIS A 303 -25.73 -23.04 25.52
N LEU A 304 -26.25 -23.49 24.38
CA LEU A 304 -27.12 -24.67 24.30
C LEU A 304 -26.37 -25.96 24.66
N GLU A 305 -25.10 -26.09 24.26
CA GLU A 305 -24.25 -27.23 24.60
C GLU A 305 -24.05 -27.32 26.11
N LYS A 306 -23.72 -26.22 26.79
CA LYS A 306 -23.68 -26.15 28.27
C LYS A 306 -25.01 -26.52 28.92
N MET A 307 -26.13 -26.02 28.41
CA MET A 307 -27.46 -26.41 28.93
C MET A 307 -27.72 -27.91 28.78
N VAL A 308 -27.27 -28.54 27.69
CA VAL A 308 -27.39 -29.99 27.47
C VAL A 308 -26.46 -30.77 28.40
N GLU A 309 -25.25 -30.29 28.67
CA GLU A 309 -24.34 -30.88 29.66
C GLU A 309 -24.93 -30.81 31.09
N GLU A 310 -25.45 -29.65 31.49
CA GLU A 310 -26.12 -29.42 32.78
C GLU A 310 -27.35 -30.32 32.94
N GLN A 311 -28.21 -30.41 31.92
CA GLN A 311 -29.36 -31.33 31.93
C GLN A 311 -28.91 -32.80 31.97
N SER A 312 -27.84 -33.15 31.26
CA SER A 312 -27.30 -34.53 31.27
C SER A 312 -26.73 -34.90 32.65
N ALA A 313 -26.08 -33.96 33.34
CA ALA A 313 -25.62 -34.14 34.71
C ALA A 313 -26.80 -34.29 35.69
N MET A 314 -27.82 -33.44 35.57
CA MET A 314 -29.05 -33.52 36.38
C MET A 314 -29.80 -34.85 36.17
N ILE A 315 -29.86 -35.36 34.94
CA ILE A 315 -30.47 -36.66 34.63
C ILE A 315 -29.65 -37.82 35.24
N ARG A 316 -28.31 -37.72 35.30
CA ARG A 316 -27.47 -38.71 35.99
C ARG A 316 -27.75 -38.69 37.49
N MET A 317 -27.67 -37.52 38.13
CA MET A 317 -28.01 -37.39 39.56
C MET A 317 -29.40 -37.92 39.89
N SER A 318 -30.42 -37.59 39.09
CA SER A 318 -31.78 -38.10 39.28
C SER A 318 -31.90 -39.62 39.10
N ARG A 319 -31.01 -40.27 38.34
CA ARG A 319 -30.93 -41.74 38.26
C ARG A 319 -30.24 -42.31 39.49
N ASP A 320 -29.13 -41.71 39.91
CA ASP A 320 -28.39 -42.12 41.10
C ASP A 320 -29.28 -42.03 42.37
N ASP A 321 -30.04 -40.94 42.51
CA ASP A 321 -31.07 -40.75 43.54
C ASP A 321 -32.19 -41.81 43.45
N SER A 322 -32.65 -42.12 42.22
CA SER A 322 -33.67 -43.14 42.00
C SER A 322 -33.17 -44.53 42.40
N ASP A 323 -31.93 -44.86 42.08
CA ASP A 323 -31.30 -46.14 42.44
C ASP A 323 -31.03 -46.22 43.95
N ALA A 324 -30.67 -45.11 44.61
CA ALA A 324 -30.56 -45.02 46.06
C ALA A 324 -31.92 -45.22 46.75
N VAL A 325 -33.00 -44.60 46.23
CA VAL A 325 -34.37 -44.83 46.72
C VAL A 325 -34.83 -46.28 46.49
N GLU A 326 -34.45 -46.89 45.37
CA GLU A 326 -34.72 -48.31 45.07
C GLU A 326 -33.96 -49.25 46.03
N GLN A 327 -32.73 -48.91 46.42
CA GLN A 327 -31.97 -49.63 47.46
C GLN A 327 -32.62 -49.48 48.84
N LEU A 328 -32.92 -48.26 49.27
CA LEU A 328 -33.62 -48.00 50.55
C LEU A 328 -34.96 -48.74 50.61
N ARG A 329 -35.74 -48.78 49.52
CA ARG A 329 -36.97 -49.58 49.44
C ARG A 329 -36.72 -51.08 49.63
N LYS A 330 -35.62 -51.63 49.12
CA LYS A 330 -35.24 -53.04 49.32
C LYS A 330 -34.82 -53.30 50.78
N GLU A 331 -34.15 -52.36 51.43
CA GLU A 331 -33.77 -52.47 52.85
C GLU A 331 -34.98 -52.36 53.76
N THR A 332 -35.89 -51.41 53.52
CA THR A 332 -37.16 -51.29 54.26
C THR A 332 -37.96 -52.58 54.17
N ARG A 333 -38.10 -53.22 53.00
CA ARG A 333 -38.77 -54.52 52.87
C ARG A 333 -38.07 -55.63 53.68
N LYS A 334 -36.73 -55.71 53.66
CA LYS A 334 -35.99 -56.66 54.50
C LYS A 334 -36.25 -56.44 56.00
N LEU A 335 -36.31 -55.18 56.44
CA LEU A 335 -36.63 -54.82 57.82
C LEU A 335 -38.09 -55.14 58.16
N GLU A 336 -39.04 -54.90 57.26
CA GLU A 336 -40.46 -55.29 57.41
C GLU A 336 -40.61 -56.82 57.55
N ASP A 337 -39.90 -57.60 56.72
CA ASP A 337 -39.87 -59.06 56.80
C ASP A 337 -39.30 -59.54 58.15
N GLN A 338 -38.18 -58.95 58.60
CA GLN A 338 -37.60 -59.23 59.92
C GLN A 338 -38.57 -58.87 61.06
N VAL A 339 -39.21 -57.70 61.02
CA VAL A 339 -40.24 -57.30 61.99
C VAL A 339 -41.44 -58.25 61.95
N GLY A 340 -41.81 -58.76 60.76
CA GLY A 340 -42.81 -59.81 60.59
C GLY A 340 -42.44 -61.10 61.31
N GLN A 341 -41.20 -61.58 61.13
CA GLN A 341 -40.65 -62.75 61.82
C GLN A 341 -40.60 -62.54 63.34
N TYR A 342 -40.13 -61.38 63.82
CA TYR A 342 -40.12 -61.06 65.24
C TYR A 342 -41.54 -60.99 65.82
N LYS A 343 -42.51 -60.39 65.12
CA LYS A 343 -43.93 -60.39 65.52
C LYS A 343 -44.56 -61.79 65.54
N ALA A 344 -44.11 -62.70 64.68
CA ALA A 344 -44.52 -64.11 64.73
C ALA A 344 -43.91 -64.81 65.95
N LYS A 345 -42.60 -64.66 66.18
CA LYS A 345 -41.89 -65.24 67.33
C LYS A 345 -42.39 -64.72 68.68
N VAL A 346 -42.74 -63.43 68.77
CA VAL A 346 -43.38 -62.84 69.96
C VAL A 346 -44.78 -63.42 70.19
N ARG A 347 -45.58 -63.66 69.15
CA ARG A 347 -46.88 -64.34 69.28
C ARG A 347 -46.73 -65.79 69.73
N GLU A 348 -45.75 -66.52 69.18
CA GLU A 348 -45.42 -67.88 69.58
C GLU A 348 -44.99 -67.93 71.05
N LEU A 349 -44.03 -67.09 71.47
CA LEU A 349 -43.61 -66.98 72.87
C LEU A 349 -44.77 -66.61 73.80
N LYS A 350 -45.64 -65.68 73.39
CA LYS A 350 -46.82 -65.30 74.17
C LYS A 350 -47.82 -66.46 74.30
N SER A 351 -47.99 -67.29 73.27
CA SER A 351 -48.81 -68.52 73.36
C SER A 351 -48.18 -69.57 74.28
N LYS A 352 -46.86 -69.79 74.21
CA LYS A 352 -46.12 -70.69 75.11
C LYS A 352 -46.20 -70.23 76.56
N MET A 353 -46.04 -68.92 76.80
CA MET A 353 -46.19 -68.32 78.12
C MET A 353 -47.62 -68.49 78.67
N LYS A 354 -48.66 -68.29 77.83
CA LYS A 354 -50.05 -68.53 78.22
C LYS A 354 -50.32 -70.01 78.56
N VAL A 355 -49.76 -70.95 77.80
CA VAL A 355 -49.86 -72.39 78.13
C VAL A 355 -49.15 -72.70 79.45
N GLN A 356 -47.96 -72.14 79.70
CA GLN A 356 -47.28 -72.29 81.00
C GLN A 356 -48.05 -71.64 82.16
N GLU A 357 -48.71 -70.50 81.93
CA GLU A 357 -49.56 -69.83 82.90
C GLU A 357 -50.82 -70.65 83.21
N GLU A 358 -51.43 -71.27 82.19
CA GLU A 358 -52.54 -72.23 82.35
C GLU A 358 -52.11 -73.52 83.07
N GLU A 359 -50.93 -74.06 82.77
CA GLU A 359 -50.35 -75.21 83.48
C GLU A 359 -50.00 -74.87 84.94
N PHE A 360 -49.43 -73.70 85.19
CA PHE A 360 -49.12 -73.22 86.54
C PHE A 360 -50.40 -73.02 87.35
N ASN A 361 -51.41 -72.36 86.79
CA ASN A 361 -52.71 -72.19 87.41
C ASN A 361 -53.42 -73.53 87.65
N ARG A 362 -53.28 -74.52 86.75
CA ARG A 362 -53.80 -75.87 86.99
C ARG A 362 -53.11 -76.51 88.19
N ARG A 363 -51.77 -76.53 88.24
CA ARG A 363 -51.01 -77.09 89.38
C ARG A 363 -51.29 -76.35 90.69
N TYR A 364 -51.51 -75.03 90.62
CA TYR A 364 -51.90 -74.22 91.76
C TYR A 364 -53.31 -74.60 92.25
N ASN A 365 -54.28 -74.77 91.35
CA ASN A 365 -55.63 -75.21 91.71
C ASN A 365 -55.63 -76.66 92.24
N GLU A 366 -54.87 -77.58 91.65
CA GLU A 366 -54.64 -78.93 92.17
C GLU A 366 -54.07 -78.88 93.60
N LYS A 367 -53.11 -77.99 93.87
CA LYS A 367 -52.58 -77.73 95.23
C LYS A 367 -53.60 -77.11 96.19
N VAL A 368 -54.49 -76.26 95.71
CA VAL A 368 -55.57 -75.66 96.51
C VAL A 368 -56.65 -76.71 96.84
N GLU A 369 -57.01 -77.58 95.90
CA GLU A 369 -57.91 -78.71 96.13
C GLU A 369 -57.30 -79.76 97.07
N GLU A 370 -56.01 -80.06 96.93
CA GLU A 370 -55.26 -80.91 97.86
C GLU A 370 -55.24 -80.31 99.28
N MET A 371 -55.00 -78.99 99.42
CA MET A 371 -55.12 -78.30 100.71
C MET A 371 -56.56 -78.32 101.25
N ALA A 372 -57.58 -78.16 100.41
CA ALA A 372 -58.97 -78.19 100.84
C ALA A 372 -59.37 -79.59 101.34
N LEU A 373 -58.91 -80.65 100.68
CA LEU A 373 -59.09 -82.04 101.12
C LEU A 373 -58.40 -82.30 102.47
N LEU A 374 -57.14 -81.87 102.62
CA LEU A 374 -56.40 -81.96 103.88
C LEU A 374 -57.08 -81.15 105.01
N GLN A 375 -57.71 -80.01 104.66
CA GLN A 375 -58.44 -79.18 105.62
C GLN A 375 -59.76 -79.83 106.06
N VAL A 376 -60.44 -80.57 105.17
CA VAL A 376 -61.60 -81.42 105.51
C VAL A 376 -61.17 -82.61 106.37
N GLU A 377 -60.06 -83.29 106.08
CA GLU A 377 -59.52 -84.35 106.95
C GLU A 377 -59.18 -83.82 108.35
N LEU A 378 -58.55 -82.65 108.46
CA LEU A 378 -58.30 -81.97 109.73
C LEU A 378 -59.59 -81.63 110.50
N GLN A 379 -60.67 -81.28 109.80
CA GLN A 379 -61.98 -81.05 110.39
C GLN A 379 -62.63 -82.35 110.88
N GLN A 380 -62.51 -83.45 110.14
CA GLN A 380 -63.02 -84.76 110.54
C GLN A 380 -62.24 -85.32 111.74
N LEU A 381 -60.93 -85.13 111.80
CA LEU A 381 -60.10 -85.48 112.96
C LEU A 381 -60.46 -84.66 114.22
N LYS A 382 -60.86 -83.40 114.06
CA LYS A 382 -61.43 -82.59 115.16
C LYS A 382 -62.74 -83.18 115.68
N LEU A 383 -63.69 -83.44 114.79
CA LEU A 383 -65.00 -84.00 115.13
C LEU A 383 -64.91 -85.42 115.72
N GLY A 384 -63.90 -86.21 115.32
CA GLY A 384 -63.63 -87.54 115.88
C GLY A 384 -63.09 -87.54 117.31
N ASN A 385 -62.43 -86.46 117.75
CA ASN A 385 -61.91 -86.32 119.12
C ASN A 385 -62.98 -85.80 120.09
N GLU A 386 -63.83 -84.86 119.65
CA GLU A 386 -64.87 -84.26 120.50
C GLU A 386 -66.01 -85.25 120.83
N ALA A 387 -66.19 -86.32 120.02
CA ALA A 387 -67.19 -87.36 120.23
C ALA A 387 -66.78 -88.51 121.19
N LYS A 388 -65.57 -88.48 121.79
CA LYS A 388 -65.05 -89.57 122.64
C LYS A 388 -64.86 -89.23 124.13
N THR A 389 -65.10 -88.00 124.55
CA THR A 389 -64.82 -87.53 125.93
C THR A 389 -66.08 -87.16 126.70
N ALA A 390 -67.10 -88.04 126.72
CA ALA A 390 -68.36 -87.77 127.42
C ALA A 390 -69.12 -89.01 127.97
N ALA A 391 -68.44 -90.01 128.54
CA ALA A 391 -68.98 -90.88 129.62
C ALA A 391 -67.94 -91.89 130.14
N GLN A 392 -67.71 -91.91 131.45
CA GLN A 392 -66.86 -92.85 132.21
C GLN A 392 -65.34 -92.82 131.85
N GLY A 393 -64.40 -92.74 132.78
CA GLY A 393 -64.48 -92.57 134.24
C GLY A 393 -63.24 -93.18 134.92
N ASN A 394 -62.65 -92.46 135.88
CA ASN A 394 -61.66 -92.92 136.88
C ASN A 394 -60.32 -93.48 136.32
N SER A 395 -59.19 -92.76 136.46
CA SER A 395 -58.41 -92.55 137.69
C SER A 395 -57.26 -93.55 137.87
N LEU A 396 -56.08 -93.26 137.29
CA LEU A 396 -54.77 -93.68 137.81
C LEU A 396 -53.62 -92.99 137.05
N PHE A 397 -53.28 -91.77 137.44
CA PHE A 397 -51.89 -91.27 137.46
C PHE A 397 -51.72 -90.07 138.40
N ALA A 398 -52.39 -90.16 139.55
CA ALA A 398 -52.02 -89.41 140.74
C ALA A 398 -50.95 -90.21 141.51
N GLU A 399 -49.74 -90.35 140.93
CA GLU A 399 -48.56 -90.82 141.64
C GLU A 399 -47.27 -90.36 140.92
N ILE A 400 -46.84 -89.18 141.36
CA ILE A 400 -45.56 -88.42 141.27
C ILE A 400 -46.06 -86.97 141.45
N VAL A 401 -46.22 -86.40 142.64
CA VAL A 401 -45.48 -86.59 143.91
C VAL A 401 -43.97 -86.61 143.66
N SER A 402 -43.39 -85.45 143.38
CA SER A 402 -42.17 -84.96 144.05
C SER A 402 -41.75 -83.60 143.47
N LEU A 403 -41.35 -82.67 144.36
CA LEU A 403 -40.52 -81.48 144.10
C LEU A 403 -41.18 -80.33 143.29
N THR A 404 -41.77 -79.36 144.01
CA THR A 404 -41.19 -78.04 144.38
C THR A 404 -41.30 -77.01 143.25
N ASP A 405 -41.99 -75.86 143.39
CA ASP A 405 -42.29 -75.08 144.60
C ASP A 405 -41.01 -74.68 145.37
N VAL A 406 -40.20 -73.82 144.74
CA VAL A 406 -39.14 -72.96 145.32
C VAL A 406 -38.70 -71.98 144.21
N LEU A 407 -38.76 -70.66 144.48
CA LEU A 407 -38.38 -69.54 143.59
C LEU A 407 -39.28 -69.37 142.34
N GLY A 408 -39.90 -68.22 142.05
CA GLY A 408 -39.59 -66.85 142.47
C GLY A 408 -38.52 -66.22 141.58
N ILE A 409 -38.67 -64.91 141.30
CA ILE A 409 -37.78 -64.03 140.48
C ILE A 409 -38.21 -63.89 139.00
N ALA A 410 -38.47 -62.65 138.62
CA ALA A 410 -38.61 -62.21 137.23
C ALA A 410 -37.23 -61.99 136.60
N PHE A 411 -37.03 -62.26 135.29
CA PHE A 411 -36.07 -61.52 134.45
C PHE A 411 -36.20 -61.87 132.95
N ARG A 412 -35.82 -60.91 132.07
CA ARG A 412 -35.35 -61.12 130.68
C ARG A 412 -34.09 -62.04 130.68
N PRO A 413 -33.58 -62.65 129.56
CA PRO A 413 -33.58 -62.11 128.19
C PRO A 413 -33.62 -63.12 127.02
N CYS A 414 -33.39 -62.60 125.80
CA CYS A 414 -32.86 -63.29 124.61
C CYS A 414 -31.51 -63.99 124.92
N PRO A 415 -31.02 -65.00 124.14
CA PRO A 415 -30.41 -64.65 122.85
C PRO A 415 -30.43 -65.71 121.71
N ASN A 416 -30.19 -65.20 120.50
CA ASN A 416 -29.43 -65.76 119.36
C ASN A 416 -28.85 -67.19 119.46
N ALA A 417 -28.92 -67.95 118.34
CA ALA A 417 -27.80 -68.00 117.38
C ALA A 417 -28.09 -68.83 116.10
N ARG A 418 -27.83 -68.20 114.93
CA ARG A 418 -26.98 -68.68 113.80
C ARG A 418 -27.45 -69.96 113.04
N CYS A 419 -27.31 -70.10 111.71
CA CYS A 419 -26.63 -69.34 110.64
C CYS A 419 -27.08 -69.92 109.25
N MET A 420 -26.52 -69.65 108.05
CA MET A 420 -25.36 -68.87 107.55
C MET A 420 -25.70 -68.25 106.16
N LEU A 421 -25.38 -66.96 105.94
CA LEU A 421 -24.70 -66.37 104.74
C LEU A 421 -25.39 -66.45 103.33
N GLN A 422 -25.21 -65.50 102.39
CA GLN A 422 -24.44 -64.24 102.38
C GLN A 422 -24.90 -63.27 101.25
N ASN A 423 -24.91 -61.95 101.58
CA ASN A 423 -24.31 -60.80 100.87
C ASN A 423 -24.58 -60.48 99.38
N GLU A 424 -24.55 -59.22 98.90
CA GLU A 424 -24.64 -57.84 99.47
C GLU A 424 -24.61 -56.82 98.29
N PHE A 425 -24.74 -55.50 98.57
CA PHE A 425 -24.47 -54.33 97.69
C PHE A 425 -25.37 -54.15 96.44
N GLU A 426 -26.36 -53.24 96.37
CA GLU A 426 -26.41 -51.81 96.80
C GLU A 426 -25.46 -50.86 95.99
N PRO A 427 -25.67 -49.53 95.89
CA PRO A 427 -26.61 -48.93 94.91
C PRO A 427 -26.09 -47.64 94.19
N SER A 428 -27.00 -47.00 93.41
CA SER A 428 -27.07 -45.54 93.13
C SER A 428 -26.01 -44.84 92.24
N VAL A 429 -26.45 -43.96 91.33
CA VAL A 429 -26.35 -42.47 91.42
C VAL A 429 -26.69 -41.77 90.07
N LEU A 430 -27.34 -40.61 90.22
CA LEU A 430 -27.78 -39.57 89.28
C LEU A 430 -26.73 -39.02 88.25
N LEU A 431 -27.19 -38.49 87.10
CA LEU A 431 -27.45 -37.05 86.82
C LEU A 431 -27.29 -36.68 85.31
N ASN A 432 -27.85 -35.52 84.91
CA ASN A 432 -27.91 -34.89 83.58
C ASN A 432 -26.54 -34.44 83.00
N VAL A 433 -26.46 -34.26 81.67
CA VAL A 433 -26.39 -32.95 80.95
C VAL A 433 -26.03 -33.16 79.45
N MET A 434 -26.42 -32.20 78.60
CA MET A 434 -26.13 -32.07 77.16
C MET A 434 -24.65 -32.20 76.77
N LEU A 435 -24.38 -32.60 75.51
CA LEU A 435 -23.75 -31.74 74.48
C LEU A 435 -23.53 -32.50 73.15
N SER A 436 -23.77 -31.83 72.02
CA SER A 436 -23.10 -32.16 70.75
C SER A 436 -21.69 -31.55 70.76
N PRO A 437 -20.74 -32.09 69.99
CA PRO A 437 -20.34 -31.36 68.78
C PRO A 437 -20.12 -32.24 67.54
N GLU A 438 -19.58 -31.62 66.49
CA GLU A 438 -19.51 -32.04 65.07
C GLU A 438 -18.37 -33.01 64.72
N THR A 439 -18.13 -33.18 63.40
CA THR A 439 -17.08 -33.96 62.70
C THR A 439 -17.41 -35.46 62.51
N ASP A 440 -17.19 -36.10 61.36
CA ASP A 440 -16.29 -35.80 60.23
C ASP A 440 -16.89 -36.02 58.82
N SER A 441 -16.18 -35.45 57.84
CA SER A 441 -16.23 -35.61 56.37
C SER A 441 -16.90 -36.86 55.75
N ILE A 442 -17.68 -36.66 54.68
CA ILE A 442 -17.24 -36.71 53.26
C ILE A 442 -18.13 -35.75 52.45
#